data_AF-A0A1F9HZC1-F1
#
_entry.id   AF-A0A1F9HZC1-F1
#
_cell.length_a   1.000
_cell.length_b   1.000
_cell.length_c   1.000
_cell.angle_alpha   90.00
_cell.angle_beta   90.00
_cell.angle_gamma   90.00
#
_symmetry.space_group_name_H-M   'P 1'
#
loop_
_entity.id
_entity.type
_entity.pdbx_description
1 polymer ?
#
loop_
_entity_poly.entity_id
_entity_poly.type
_entity_poly.pdbx_seq_one_letter_code
_entity_poly.pdbx_strand_id
1 'polypeptide(L)'
;MNGKHLNTIILLLASCFLLQFAAAAADDEAMAKQYANEPPSPEALIKLGETLEKMSDPINTRAERECFRSPSKIKGTPCVNAFVEKLNATYGTGSFEYLEQMVFIRYTGAHYKRAIAEFPNSPLASQAAYLYLIKNLIGHPEHVLPQIRDYTARYKDGEWGRKGRLLWARINEDIWWIHRKWSWVLYNWKLSDEELIVKAEPYRQEALRTFLELAEKDGRAEEGLAARGEYELLKAYKDDGKLYGIVNESDVKGTLALPGHE
;
A
#
# COMPACT_ATOMS: atom_id res chain seq x y z
N MET A 1 0.52 -2.26 -47.67
CA MET A 1 0.46 -3.25 -46.57
C MET A 1 -0.84 -3.04 -45.80
N ASN A 2 -1.64 -4.09 -45.64
CA ASN A 2 -3.07 -4.04 -45.34
C ASN A 2 -3.37 -3.79 -43.84
N GLY A 3 -4.06 -2.70 -43.52
CA GLY A 3 -4.53 -2.35 -42.17
C GLY A 3 -5.49 -3.35 -41.51
N LYS A 4 -5.99 -4.36 -42.25
CA LYS A 4 -6.79 -5.46 -41.70
C LYS A 4 -5.97 -6.46 -40.86
N HIS A 5 -4.67 -6.64 -41.13
CA HIS A 5 -3.83 -7.55 -40.34
C HIS A 5 -3.41 -6.97 -38.99
N LEU A 6 -3.29 -5.63 -38.90
CA LEU A 6 -2.92 -4.96 -37.65
C LEU A 6 -4.05 -5.02 -36.61
N ASN A 7 -5.30 -4.80 -37.04
CA ASN A 7 -6.46 -4.87 -36.14
C ASN A 7 -6.70 -6.28 -35.57
N THR A 8 -6.49 -7.34 -36.36
CA THR A 8 -6.68 -8.72 -35.87
C THR A 8 -5.61 -9.11 -34.84
N ILE A 9 -4.37 -8.66 -35.00
CA ILE A 9 -3.28 -8.90 -34.03
C ILE A 9 -3.52 -8.13 -32.72
N ILE A 10 -3.99 -6.89 -32.79
CA ILE A 10 -4.35 -6.09 -31.60
C ILE A 10 -5.51 -6.73 -30.84
N LEU A 11 -6.55 -7.21 -31.54
CA LEU A 11 -7.68 -7.92 -30.94
C LEU A 11 -7.27 -9.25 -30.29
N LEU A 12 -6.35 -10.00 -30.90
CA LEU A 12 -5.80 -11.25 -30.34
C LEU A 12 -4.91 -11.01 -29.13
N LEU A 13 -4.09 -9.97 -29.13
CA LEU A 13 -3.25 -9.61 -27.98
C LEU A 13 -4.10 -9.11 -26.81
N ALA A 14 -5.12 -8.28 -27.07
CA ALA A 14 -6.04 -7.82 -26.04
C ALA A 14 -6.86 -8.97 -25.42
N SER A 15 -7.27 -9.95 -26.23
CA SER A 15 -8.00 -11.11 -25.72
C SER A 15 -7.11 -12.09 -24.93
N CYS A 16 -5.86 -12.33 -25.35
CA CYS A 16 -4.89 -13.10 -24.54
C CYS A 16 -4.58 -12.42 -23.21
N PHE A 17 -4.42 -11.10 -23.18
CA PHE A 17 -4.15 -10.35 -21.95
C PHE A 17 -5.35 -10.44 -21.00
N LEU A 18 -6.57 -10.21 -21.49
CA LEU A 18 -7.80 -10.34 -20.68
C LEU A 18 -8.00 -11.76 -20.12
N LEU A 19 -7.63 -12.80 -20.88
CA LEU A 19 -7.68 -14.19 -20.44
C LEU A 19 -6.67 -14.50 -19.31
N GLN A 20 -5.46 -13.93 -19.38
CA GLN A 20 -4.44 -14.11 -18.33
C GLN A 20 -4.83 -13.42 -17.02
N PHE A 21 -5.40 -12.22 -17.07
CA PHE A 21 -5.86 -11.51 -15.87
C PHE A 21 -7.06 -12.21 -15.19
N ALA A 22 -7.99 -12.76 -15.99
CA ALA A 22 -9.12 -13.50 -15.45
C ALA A 22 -8.70 -14.82 -14.77
N ALA A 23 -7.69 -15.51 -15.30
CA ALA A 23 -7.13 -16.72 -14.69
C ALA A 23 -6.45 -16.42 -13.35
N ALA A 24 -5.60 -15.38 -13.28
CA ALA A 24 -4.92 -14.99 -12.05
C ALA A 24 -5.89 -14.61 -10.91
N ALA A 25 -6.97 -13.88 -11.23
CA ALA A 25 -7.98 -13.52 -10.24
C ALA A 25 -8.79 -14.74 -9.73
N ALA A 26 -8.97 -15.76 -10.56
CA ALA A 26 -9.62 -17.01 -10.16
C ALA A 26 -8.72 -17.86 -9.26
N ASP A 27 -7.41 -17.89 -9.55
CA ASP A 27 -6.42 -18.57 -8.73
C ASP A 27 -6.28 -17.91 -7.35
N ASP A 28 -6.24 -16.57 -7.29
CA ASP A 28 -6.22 -15.82 -6.03
C ASP A 28 -7.48 -16.07 -5.20
N GLU A 29 -8.67 -16.14 -5.82
CA GLU A 29 -9.91 -16.45 -5.09
C GLU A 29 -9.92 -17.88 -4.52
N ALA A 30 -9.42 -18.86 -5.28
CA ALA A 30 -9.30 -20.24 -4.81
C ALA A 30 -8.33 -20.33 -3.63
N MET A 31 -7.17 -19.65 -3.72
CA MET A 31 -6.20 -19.56 -2.63
C MET A 31 -6.77 -18.89 -1.39
N ALA A 32 -7.48 -17.76 -1.54
CA ALA A 32 -8.11 -17.07 -0.41
C ALA A 32 -9.13 -17.97 0.31
N LYS A 33 -9.94 -18.72 -0.46
CA LYS A 33 -10.88 -19.68 0.12
C LYS A 33 -10.17 -20.83 0.81
N GLN A 34 -9.06 -21.31 0.27
CA GLN A 34 -8.26 -22.33 0.94
C GLN A 34 -7.77 -21.83 2.30
N TYR A 35 -7.08 -20.69 2.35
CA TYR A 35 -6.54 -20.16 3.61
C TYR A 35 -7.64 -19.77 4.61
N ALA A 36 -8.80 -19.31 4.15
CA ALA A 36 -9.93 -19.01 5.03
C ALA A 36 -10.51 -20.26 5.73
N ASN A 37 -10.34 -21.45 5.15
CA ASN A 37 -10.80 -22.72 5.72
C ASN A 37 -9.71 -23.45 6.52
N GLU A 38 -8.46 -22.98 6.48
CA GLU A 38 -7.38 -23.55 7.29
C GLU A 38 -7.54 -23.16 8.77
N PRO A 39 -7.11 -24.02 9.72
CA PRO A 39 -7.03 -23.63 11.13
C PRO A 39 -6.18 -22.36 11.28
N PRO A 40 -6.58 -21.42 12.16
CA PRO A 40 -5.86 -20.16 12.30
C PRO A 40 -4.42 -20.40 12.75
N SER A 41 -3.47 -19.97 11.91
CA SER A 41 -2.04 -19.91 12.19
C SER A 41 -1.50 -18.55 11.72
N PRO A 42 -0.36 -18.06 12.24
CA PRO A 42 0.26 -16.83 11.77
C PRO A 42 0.48 -16.83 10.26
N GLU A 43 0.98 -17.92 9.70
CA GLU A 43 1.28 -18.10 8.29
C GLU A 43 0.00 -18.05 7.44
N ALA A 44 -1.05 -18.79 7.84
CA ALA A 44 -2.31 -18.83 7.10
C ALA A 44 -3.01 -17.47 7.12
N LEU A 45 -3.00 -16.77 8.27
CA LEU A 45 -3.60 -15.43 8.41
C LEU A 45 -2.86 -14.39 7.56
N ILE A 46 -1.53 -14.40 7.55
CA ILE A 46 -0.74 -13.48 6.72
C ILE A 46 -1.01 -13.74 5.24
N LYS A 47 -0.91 -15.01 4.79
CA LYS A 47 -1.16 -15.35 3.38
C LYS A 47 -2.58 -15.02 2.95
N LEU A 48 -3.57 -15.28 3.80
CA LEU A 48 -4.95 -14.87 3.53
C LEU A 48 -5.05 -13.35 3.35
N GLY A 49 -4.42 -12.57 4.24
CA GLY A 49 -4.41 -11.12 4.11
C GLY A 49 -3.78 -10.63 2.81
N GLU A 50 -2.62 -11.17 2.44
CA GLU A 50 -1.90 -10.80 1.21
C GLU A 50 -2.71 -11.16 -0.04
N THR A 51 -3.38 -12.31 -0.05
CA THR A 51 -4.24 -12.72 -1.17
C THR A 51 -5.48 -11.82 -1.27
N LEU A 52 -6.15 -11.52 -0.16
CA LEU A 52 -7.33 -10.65 -0.18
C LEU A 52 -7.01 -9.22 -0.60
N GLU A 53 -5.81 -8.74 -0.28
CA GLU A 53 -5.30 -7.46 -0.74
C GLU A 53 -5.14 -7.42 -2.26
N LYS A 54 -4.52 -8.43 -2.87
CA LYS A 54 -4.41 -8.57 -4.34
C LYS A 54 -5.78 -8.63 -5.02
N MET A 55 -6.76 -9.21 -4.34
CA MET A 55 -8.13 -9.33 -4.85
C MET A 55 -8.95 -8.03 -4.78
N SER A 56 -8.41 -6.93 -4.22
CA SER A 56 -9.14 -5.67 -4.04
C SER A 56 -9.75 -5.15 -5.35
N ASP A 57 -8.96 -5.06 -6.43
CA ASP A 57 -9.46 -4.56 -7.72
C ASP A 57 -10.47 -5.51 -8.39
N PRO A 58 -10.22 -6.83 -8.46
CA PRO A 58 -11.22 -7.80 -8.92
C PRO A 58 -12.53 -7.74 -8.11
N ILE A 59 -12.46 -7.59 -6.79
CA ILE A 59 -13.64 -7.47 -5.91
C ILE A 59 -14.44 -6.22 -6.28
N ASN A 60 -13.79 -5.07 -6.39
CA ASN A 60 -14.45 -3.82 -6.76
C ASN A 60 -15.06 -3.89 -8.17
N THR A 61 -14.35 -4.49 -9.15
CA THR A 61 -14.86 -4.69 -10.51
C THR A 61 -16.11 -5.58 -10.53
N ARG A 62 -16.14 -6.63 -9.71
CA ARG A 62 -17.31 -7.52 -9.57
C ARG A 62 -18.47 -6.81 -8.89
N ALA A 63 -18.21 -6.12 -7.79
CA ALA A 63 -19.22 -5.35 -7.08
C ALA A 63 -19.83 -4.26 -7.98
N GLU A 64 -19.01 -3.55 -8.77
CA GLU A 64 -19.49 -2.56 -9.73
C GLU A 64 -20.44 -3.19 -10.77
N ARG A 65 -20.03 -4.33 -11.33
CA ARG A 65 -20.82 -5.05 -12.33
C ARG A 65 -22.15 -5.54 -11.75
N GLU A 66 -22.13 -6.12 -10.57
CA GLU A 66 -23.32 -6.68 -9.91
C GLU A 66 -24.28 -5.58 -9.44
N CYS A 67 -23.74 -4.54 -8.78
CA CYS A 67 -24.55 -3.57 -8.05
C CYS A 67 -24.95 -2.33 -8.85
N PHE A 68 -24.28 -2.05 -9.97
CA PHE A 68 -24.58 -0.86 -10.78
C PHE A 68 -24.91 -1.21 -12.23
N ARG A 69 -24.19 -2.15 -12.84
CA ARG A 69 -24.32 -2.44 -14.28
C ARG A 69 -25.35 -3.54 -14.61
N SER A 70 -25.66 -4.41 -13.66
CA SER A 70 -26.62 -5.52 -13.88
C SER A 70 -28.08 -5.09 -13.71
N PRO A 71 -29.05 -5.77 -14.36
CA PRO A 71 -30.48 -5.50 -14.23
C PRO A 71 -31.09 -6.03 -12.91
N SER A 72 -30.33 -5.96 -11.80
CA SER A 72 -30.79 -6.36 -10.47
C SER A 72 -31.84 -5.40 -9.91
N LYS A 73 -32.73 -5.92 -9.05
CA LYS A 73 -33.74 -5.14 -8.30
C LYS A 73 -33.13 -4.32 -7.16
N ILE A 74 -32.00 -4.75 -6.61
CA ILE A 74 -31.25 -4.04 -5.56
C ILE A 74 -30.01 -3.45 -6.22
N LYS A 75 -29.85 -2.13 -6.16
CA LYS A 75 -28.75 -1.37 -6.78
C LYS A 75 -28.12 -0.38 -5.81
N GLY A 76 -26.91 0.06 -6.12
CA GLY A 76 -26.20 1.08 -5.35
C GLY A 76 -25.78 0.57 -3.97
N THR A 77 -25.66 1.50 -3.01
CA THR A 77 -25.16 1.23 -1.64
C THR A 77 -25.76 -0.01 -0.96
N PRO A 78 -27.09 -0.26 -0.98
CA PRO A 78 -27.65 -1.47 -0.38
C PRO A 78 -27.12 -2.78 -1.00
N CYS A 79 -26.89 -2.80 -2.32
CA CYS A 79 -26.30 -3.97 -2.97
C CYS A 79 -24.85 -4.16 -2.56
N VAL A 80 -24.07 -3.06 -2.52
CA VAL A 80 -22.64 -3.14 -2.16
C VAL A 80 -22.46 -3.58 -0.70
N ASN A 81 -23.29 -3.09 0.21
CA ASN A 81 -23.29 -3.55 1.61
C ASN A 81 -23.58 -5.05 1.72
N ALA A 82 -24.60 -5.56 1.01
CA ALA A 82 -24.87 -6.99 0.96
C ALA A 82 -23.71 -7.79 0.32
N PHE A 83 -22.99 -7.22 -0.64
CA PHE A 83 -21.78 -7.82 -1.23
C PHE A 83 -20.66 -7.93 -0.19
N VAL A 84 -20.41 -6.87 0.58
CA VAL A 84 -19.42 -6.85 1.68
C VAL A 84 -19.78 -7.84 2.78
N GLU A 85 -21.06 -7.94 3.15
CA GLU A 85 -21.53 -8.93 4.14
C GLU A 85 -21.21 -10.36 3.69
N LYS A 86 -21.43 -10.70 2.42
CA LYS A 86 -21.06 -12.02 1.86
C LYS A 86 -19.55 -12.26 1.90
N LEU A 87 -18.75 -11.25 1.56
CA LEU A 87 -17.29 -11.34 1.64
C LEU A 87 -16.84 -11.60 3.08
N ASN A 88 -17.39 -10.86 4.05
CA ASN A 88 -17.06 -11.02 5.46
C ASN A 88 -17.55 -12.35 6.05
N ALA A 89 -18.65 -12.91 5.54
CA ALA A 89 -19.06 -14.26 5.90
C ALA A 89 -18.11 -15.33 5.35
N THR A 90 -17.49 -15.08 4.19
CA THR A 90 -16.59 -16.04 3.52
C THR A 90 -15.16 -15.97 4.06
N TYR A 91 -14.65 -14.76 4.26
CA TYR A 91 -13.25 -14.48 4.54
C TYR A 91 -13.02 -13.94 5.96
N GLY A 92 -13.98 -14.11 6.87
CA GLY A 92 -13.87 -13.64 8.24
C GLY A 92 -14.46 -12.25 8.48
N THR A 93 -14.98 -12.07 9.70
CA THR A 93 -15.68 -10.85 10.10
C THR A 93 -14.78 -9.63 10.03
N GLY A 94 -15.27 -8.57 9.36
CA GLY A 94 -14.57 -7.30 9.26
C GLY A 94 -13.40 -7.29 8.28
N SER A 95 -13.23 -8.33 7.46
CA SER A 95 -12.18 -8.40 6.43
C SER A 95 -12.32 -7.30 5.38
N PHE A 96 -13.55 -6.93 5.03
CA PHE A 96 -13.86 -5.89 4.07
C PHE A 96 -14.82 -4.85 4.66
N GLU A 97 -14.66 -3.62 4.20
CA GLU A 97 -15.56 -2.50 4.48
C GLU A 97 -15.91 -1.77 3.18
N TYR A 98 -17.10 -1.17 3.15
CA TYR A 98 -17.50 -0.30 2.06
C TYR A 98 -17.29 1.16 2.44
N LEU A 99 -16.50 1.87 1.64
CA LEU A 99 -16.25 3.31 1.77
C LEU A 99 -17.20 4.05 0.83
N GLU A 100 -18.39 4.37 1.34
CA GLU A 100 -19.50 4.96 0.57
C GLU A 100 -19.08 6.22 -0.20
N GLN A 101 -18.24 7.06 0.40
CA GLN A 101 -17.75 8.30 -0.18
C GLN A 101 -16.86 8.11 -1.42
N MET A 102 -16.24 6.94 -1.56
CA MET A 102 -15.40 6.58 -2.72
C MET A 102 -16.05 5.50 -3.58
N VAL A 103 -17.19 4.95 -3.17
CA VAL A 103 -17.85 3.81 -3.80
C VAL A 103 -16.86 2.66 -3.99
N PHE A 104 -16.12 2.34 -2.92
CA PHE A 104 -15.01 1.39 -2.97
C PHE A 104 -15.04 0.41 -1.79
N ILE A 105 -14.83 -0.87 -2.07
CA ILE A 105 -14.68 -1.92 -1.06
C ILE A 105 -13.20 -2.07 -0.73
N ARG A 106 -12.83 -1.84 0.54
CA ARG A 106 -11.45 -1.91 1.03
C ARG A 106 -11.24 -3.17 1.87
N TYR A 107 -10.15 -3.90 1.62
CA TYR A 107 -9.64 -4.88 2.58
C TYR A 107 -9.04 -4.17 3.80
N THR A 108 -9.43 -4.56 5.03
CA THR A 108 -9.13 -3.81 6.26
C THR A 108 -7.82 -4.21 6.94
N GLY A 109 -7.22 -5.34 6.55
CA GLY A 109 -6.10 -5.93 7.28
C GLY A 109 -6.51 -6.73 8.53
N ALA A 110 -7.79 -7.11 8.67
CA ALA A 110 -8.30 -7.85 9.84
C ALA A 110 -7.48 -9.10 10.19
N HIS A 111 -6.97 -9.83 9.21
CA HIS A 111 -6.17 -11.04 9.44
C HIS A 111 -4.79 -10.75 10.02
N TYR A 112 -4.15 -9.67 9.58
CA TYR A 112 -2.88 -9.22 10.17
C TYR A 112 -3.09 -8.80 11.62
N LYS A 113 -4.16 -8.02 11.89
CA LYS A 113 -4.55 -7.65 13.25
C LYS A 113 -4.78 -8.87 14.14
N ARG A 114 -5.46 -9.88 13.61
CA ARG A 114 -5.70 -11.15 14.29
C ARG A 114 -4.40 -11.91 14.56
N ALA A 115 -3.49 -11.98 13.59
CA ALA A 115 -2.19 -12.63 13.75
C ALA A 115 -1.36 -11.99 14.88
N ILE A 116 -1.36 -10.66 14.97
CA ILE A 116 -0.67 -9.91 16.04
C ILE A 116 -1.30 -10.18 17.41
N ALA A 117 -2.63 -10.24 17.47
CA ALA A 117 -3.37 -10.39 18.73
C ALA A 117 -3.32 -11.82 19.29
N GLU A 118 -3.51 -12.82 18.44
CA GLU A 118 -3.57 -14.24 18.84
C GLU A 118 -2.18 -14.88 18.93
N PHE A 119 -1.20 -14.39 18.15
CA PHE A 119 0.15 -14.97 18.07
C PHE A 119 1.26 -13.93 18.28
N PRO A 120 1.26 -13.18 19.39
CA PRO A 120 2.21 -12.08 19.61
C PRO A 120 3.68 -12.52 19.71
N ASN A 121 3.92 -13.79 20.04
CA ASN A 121 5.26 -14.37 20.16
C ASN A 121 5.71 -15.12 18.89
N SER A 122 4.91 -15.11 17.83
CA SER A 122 5.31 -15.72 16.55
C SER A 122 6.48 -14.96 15.94
N PRO A 123 7.43 -15.63 15.26
CA PRO A 123 8.46 -14.95 14.46
C PRO A 123 7.87 -14.08 13.35
N LEU A 124 6.60 -14.29 12.97
CA LEU A 124 5.89 -13.51 11.97
C LEU A 124 5.11 -12.32 12.55
N ALA A 125 5.15 -12.09 13.86
CA ALA A 125 4.40 -11.00 14.49
C ALA A 125 4.85 -9.62 13.96
N SER A 126 6.15 -9.42 13.71
CA SER A 126 6.66 -8.18 13.11
C SER A 126 6.21 -7.99 11.67
N GLN A 127 6.14 -9.07 10.88
CA GLN A 127 5.60 -9.04 9.52
C GLN A 127 4.14 -8.62 9.52
N ALA A 128 3.31 -9.31 10.30
CA ALA A 128 1.89 -9.00 10.40
C ALA A 128 1.67 -7.56 10.87
N ALA A 129 2.44 -7.09 11.85
CA ALA A 129 2.37 -5.71 12.33
C ALA A 129 2.76 -4.70 11.25
N TYR A 130 3.77 -4.99 10.44
CA TYR A 130 4.17 -4.11 9.33
C TYR A 130 3.10 -4.05 8.25
N LEU A 131 2.58 -5.21 7.82
CA LEU A 131 1.53 -5.30 6.81
C LEU A 131 0.23 -4.62 7.28
N TYR A 132 -0.12 -4.76 8.56
CA TYR A 132 -1.24 -4.04 9.15
C TYR A 132 -1.02 -2.52 9.18
N LEU A 133 0.19 -2.10 9.53
CA LEU A 133 0.59 -0.69 9.58
C LEU A 133 0.43 -0.05 8.20
N ILE A 134 1.16 -0.54 7.19
CA ILE A 134 1.16 0.06 5.84
C ILE A 134 -0.24 0.12 5.22
N LYS A 135 -1.09 -0.87 5.50
CA LYS A 135 -2.47 -0.90 5.01
C LYS A 135 -3.32 0.26 5.53
N ASN A 136 -3.00 0.74 6.73
CA ASN A 136 -3.77 1.74 7.46
C ASN A 136 -3.04 3.08 7.61
N LEU A 137 -1.94 3.29 6.89
CA LEU A 137 -1.24 4.58 6.82
C LEU A 137 -1.97 5.57 5.90
N ILE A 138 -3.16 5.99 6.31
CA ILE A 138 -3.92 7.03 5.62
C ILE A 138 -4.24 8.14 6.62
N GLY A 139 -3.84 9.37 6.31
CA GLY A 139 -4.20 10.54 7.11
C GLY A 139 -3.09 11.58 7.20
N HIS A 140 -3.33 12.57 8.04
CA HIS A 140 -2.38 13.66 8.28
C HIS A 140 -1.14 13.16 9.04
N PRO A 141 0.05 13.74 8.82
CA PRO A 141 1.30 13.37 9.50
C PRO A 141 1.24 13.15 11.02
N GLU A 142 0.50 13.94 11.81
CA GLU A 142 0.37 13.71 13.26
C GLU A 142 -0.33 12.40 13.63
N HIS A 143 -1.05 11.77 12.70
CA HIS A 143 -1.69 10.48 12.92
C HIS A 143 -0.84 9.33 12.38
N VAL A 144 -0.10 9.55 11.29
CA VAL A 144 0.71 8.54 10.61
C VAL A 144 2.04 8.31 11.33
N LEU A 145 2.78 9.37 11.64
CA LEU A 145 4.11 9.24 12.25
C LEU A 145 4.09 8.50 13.60
N PRO A 146 3.17 8.78 14.55
CA PRO A 146 3.13 8.04 15.80
C PRO A 146 2.95 6.53 15.63
N GLN A 147 2.17 6.08 14.64
CA GLN A 147 1.97 4.65 14.39
C GLN A 147 3.26 3.96 13.94
N ILE A 148 4.03 4.61 13.06
CA ILE A 148 5.32 4.09 12.57
C ILE A 148 6.35 4.12 13.69
N ARG A 149 6.37 5.18 14.50
CA ARG A 149 7.23 5.29 15.68
C ARG A 149 6.95 4.16 16.68
N ASP A 150 5.68 3.90 16.97
CA ASP A 150 5.29 2.86 17.93
C ASP A 150 5.64 1.45 17.38
N TYR A 151 5.47 1.23 16.06
CA TYR A 151 5.95 0.01 15.40
C TYR A 151 7.47 -0.16 15.52
N THR A 152 8.25 0.85 15.14
CA THR A 152 9.73 0.80 15.15
C THR A 152 10.31 0.71 16.56
N ALA A 153 9.62 1.25 17.56
CA ALA A 153 9.97 1.06 18.96
C ALA A 153 9.78 -0.39 19.43
N ARG A 154 8.75 -1.08 18.91
CA ARG A 154 8.43 -2.47 19.25
C ARG A 154 9.26 -3.50 18.49
N TYR A 155 9.52 -3.26 17.20
CA TYR A 155 10.22 -4.19 16.31
C TYR A 155 11.52 -3.55 15.81
N LYS A 156 12.59 -3.64 16.62
CA LYS A 156 13.88 -2.99 16.34
C LYS A 156 14.81 -3.81 15.47
N ASP A 157 14.66 -5.13 15.45
CA ASP A 157 15.61 -6.02 14.80
C ASP A 157 14.97 -6.79 13.64
N GLY A 158 15.83 -7.39 12.81
CA GLY A 158 15.40 -8.18 11.66
C GLY A 158 14.88 -7.36 10.47
N GLU A 159 14.48 -8.07 9.42
CA GLU A 159 14.00 -7.50 8.16
C GLU A 159 12.85 -6.52 8.36
N TRP A 160 11.81 -6.95 9.07
CA TRP A 160 10.61 -6.13 9.30
C TRP A 160 10.89 -4.89 10.18
N GLY A 161 11.87 -4.97 11.08
CA GLY A 161 12.34 -3.80 11.83
C GLY A 161 13.07 -2.78 10.94
N ARG A 162 13.91 -3.26 10.01
CA ARG A 162 14.55 -2.42 8.99
C ARG A 162 13.52 -1.77 8.05
N LYS A 163 12.54 -2.53 7.57
CA LYS A 163 11.45 -2.00 6.73
C LYS A 163 10.67 -0.90 7.44
N GLY A 164 10.37 -1.06 8.74
CA GLY A 164 9.73 -0.02 9.55
C GLY A 164 10.56 1.26 9.67
N ARG A 165 11.87 1.16 9.89
CA ARG A 165 12.76 2.33 9.93
C ARG A 165 12.88 3.00 8.56
N LEU A 166 12.93 2.22 7.49
CA LEU A 166 12.96 2.75 6.13
C LEU A 166 11.66 3.51 5.82
N LEU A 167 10.52 2.94 6.20
CA LEU A 167 9.21 3.59 6.11
C LEU A 167 9.18 4.91 6.91
N TRP A 168 9.72 4.92 8.14
CA TRP A 168 9.85 6.16 8.93
C TRP A 168 10.60 7.26 8.18
N ALA A 169 11.77 6.93 7.61
CA ALA A 169 12.57 7.89 6.86
C ALA A 169 11.81 8.42 5.63
N ARG A 170 11.19 7.52 4.86
CA ARG A 170 10.42 7.84 3.67
C ARG A 170 9.20 8.73 3.93
N ILE A 171 8.43 8.46 4.98
CA ILE A 171 7.30 9.32 5.34
C ILE A 171 7.78 10.73 5.75
N ASN A 172 8.89 10.83 6.48
CA ASN A 172 9.48 12.12 6.81
C ASN A 172 9.94 12.87 5.54
N GLU A 173 10.54 12.17 4.58
CA GLU A 173 10.88 12.73 3.28
C GLU A 173 9.65 13.22 2.50
N ASP A 174 8.60 12.41 2.40
CA ASP A 174 7.35 12.80 1.72
C ASP A 174 6.74 14.06 2.34
N ILE A 175 6.68 14.12 3.67
CA ILE A 175 6.16 15.29 4.40
C ILE A 175 6.97 16.53 4.06
N TRP A 176 8.30 16.41 4.03
CA TRP A 176 9.17 17.51 3.65
C TRP A 176 8.92 17.95 2.19
N TRP A 177 8.81 17.02 1.25
CA TRP A 177 8.53 17.34 -0.15
C TRP A 177 7.17 17.98 -0.35
N ILE A 178 6.11 17.49 0.32
CA ILE A 178 4.77 18.09 0.30
C ILE A 178 4.82 19.51 0.86
N HIS A 179 5.54 19.72 1.97
CA HIS A 179 5.68 21.07 2.52
C HIS A 179 6.44 22.02 1.59
N ARG A 180 7.52 21.55 0.97
CA ARG A 180 8.34 22.35 0.07
C ARG A 180 7.68 22.64 -1.28
N LYS A 181 7.00 21.65 -1.86
CA LYS A 181 6.46 21.73 -3.22
C LYS A 181 4.98 22.10 -3.27
N TRP A 182 4.16 21.65 -2.31
CA TRP A 182 2.69 21.65 -2.44
C TRP A 182 1.97 22.51 -1.40
N SER A 183 2.66 23.05 -0.39
CA SER A 183 2.08 23.98 0.59
C SER A 183 1.82 25.40 0.06
N TRP A 184 1.85 25.60 -1.25
CA TRP A 184 1.48 26.87 -1.91
C TRP A 184 -0.02 27.20 -1.81
N VAL A 185 -0.81 26.40 -1.07
CA VAL A 185 -2.24 26.61 -0.87
C VAL A 185 -2.50 27.39 0.43
N LEU A 186 -2.47 28.71 0.30
CA LEU A 186 -3.11 29.75 1.13
C LEU A 186 -3.32 29.48 2.64
N TYR A 187 -2.40 30.00 3.46
CA TYR A 187 -2.72 30.43 4.82
C TYR A 187 -2.98 31.96 4.79
N ASN A 188 -4.21 32.39 5.10
CA ASN A 188 -4.55 33.79 5.34
C ASN A 188 -4.15 34.82 4.24
N TRP A 189 -4.14 34.42 2.96
CA TRP A 189 -3.69 35.24 1.82
C TRP A 189 -2.24 35.75 1.91
N LYS A 190 -1.43 35.22 2.84
CA LYS A 190 -0.01 35.51 2.99
C LYS A 190 0.72 34.27 3.50
N LEU A 191 1.50 33.64 2.63
CA LEU A 191 2.52 32.67 2.99
C LEU A 191 3.85 33.24 2.53
N SER A 192 4.84 33.33 3.43
CA SER A 192 6.23 33.47 3.00
C SER A 192 6.79 32.07 2.79
N ASP A 193 7.48 31.85 1.67
CA ASP A 193 8.12 30.58 1.35
C ASP A 193 9.09 30.13 2.48
N GLU A 194 9.63 31.09 3.22
CA GLU A 194 10.53 30.88 4.36
C GLU A 194 9.88 30.14 5.53
N GLU A 195 8.62 30.43 5.89
CA GLU A 195 7.97 29.76 7.03
C GLU A 195 7.65 28.28 6.76
N LEU A 196 7.33 27.95 5.49
CA LEU A 196 7.08 26.57 5.07
C LEU A 196 8.36 25.75 5.03
N ILE A 197 9.44 26.32 4.50
CA ILE A 197 10.77 25.68 4.45
C ILE A 197 11.29 25.42 5.87
N VAL A 198 11.18 26.39 6.78
CA VAL A 198 11.64 26.25 8.17
C VAL A 198 10.86 25.18 8.94
N LYS A 199 9.54 25.07 8.73
CA LYS A 199 8.71 24.03 9.37
C LYS A 199 8.92 22.63 8.78
N ALA A 200 9.32 22.55 7.51
CA ALA A 200 9.55 21.28 6.83
C ALA A 200 10.92 20.67 7.15
N GLU A 201 11.94 21.50 7.37
CA GLU A 201 13.34 21.07 7.52
C GLU A 201 13.58 20.01 8.62
N PRO A 202 12.90 20.03 9.79
CA PRO A 202 13.02 18.95 10.76
C PRO A 202 12.72 17.55 10.20
N TYR A 203 11.74 17.43 9.30
CA TYR A 203 11.39 16.16 8.67
C TYR A 203 12.51 15.69 7.72
N ARG A 204 13.13 16.61 6.97
CA ARG A 204 14.29 16.27 6.13
C ARG A 204 15.48 15.78 6.96
N GLN A 205 15.78 16.48 8.05
CA GLN A 205 16.88 16.09 8.95
C GLN A 205 16.63 14.71 9.58
N GLU A 206 15.38 14.45 9.97
CA GLU A 206 14.97 13.15 10.50
C GLU A 206 15.13 12.04 9.46
N ALA A 207 14.65 12.24 8.23
CA ALA A 207 14.81 11.31 7.13
C ALA A 207 16.29 11.03 6.83
N LEU A 208 17.12 12.08 6.67
CA LEU A 208 18.56 11.94 6.44
C LEU A 208 19.27 11.17 7.55
N ARG A 209 18.95 11.46 8.81
CA ARG A 209 19.51 10.76 9.97
C ARG A 209 19.18 9.27 9.91
N THR A 210 17.91 8.93 9.69
CA THR A 210 17.48 7.53 9.66
C THR A 210 18.02 6.78 8.44
N PHE A 211 18.06 7.40 7.27
CA PHE A 211 18.65 6.77 6.09
C PHE A 211 20.14 6.50 6.28
N LEU A 212 20.89 7.46 6.83
CA LEU A 212 22.31 7.29 7.13
C LEU A 212 22.53 6.14 8.12
N GLU A 213 21.75 6.11 9.21
CA GLU A 213 21.82 5.04 10.20
C GLU A 213 21.58 3.65 9.57
N LEU A 214 20.55 3.51 8.73
CA LEU A 214 20.26 2.26 8.01
C LEU A 214 21.36 1.91 7.01
N ALA A 215 21.88 2.88 6.25
CA ALA A 215 22.92 2.66 5.26
C ALA A 215 24.27 2.24 5.88
N GLU A 216 24.55 2.68 7.11
CA GLU A 216 25.75 2.33 7.86
C GLU A 216 25.60 0.99 8.60
N LYS A 217 24.52 0.79 9.36
CA LYS A 217 24.32 -0.41 10.18
C LYS A 217 23.90 -1.62 9.36
N ASP A 218 23.04 -1.39 8.36
CA ASP A 218 22.37 -2.44 7.59
C ASP A 218 22.77 -2.40 6.10
N GLY A 219 23.91 -1.78 5.75
CA GLY A 219 24.30 -1.45 4.36
C GLY A 219 24.53 -2.63 3.39
N ARG A 220 24.36 -3.88 3.83
CA ARG A 220 24.34 -5.08 2.96
C ARG A 220 22.93 -5.63 2.73
N ALA A 221 21.97 -5.24 3.57
CA ALA A 221 20.57 -5.60 3.40
C ALA A 221 19.91 -4.71 2.34
N GLU A 222 18.82 -5.18 1.73
CA GLU A 222 18.07 -4.44 0.73
C GLU A 222 17.63 -3.06 1.26
N GLU A 223 17.16 -2.99 2.51
CA GLU A 223 16.74 -1.72 3.12
C GLU A 223 17.91 -0.74 3.32
N GLY A 224 19.10 -1.23 3.66
CA GLY A 224 20.28 -0.37 3.83
C GLY A 224 20.85 0.11 2.49
N LEU A 225 20.75 -0.70 1.44
CA LEU A 225 21.11 -0.29 0.08
C LEU A 225 20.13 0.77 -0.46
N ALA A 226 18.82 0.58 -0.26
CA ALA A 226 17.81 1.56 -0.61
C ALA A 226 18.02 2.88 0.14
N ALA A 227 18.20 2.80 1.47
CA ALA A 227 18.47 3.97 2.32
C ALA A 227 19.71 4.76 1.85
N ARG A 228 20.76 4.09 1.37
CA ARG A 228 21.94 4.78 0.83
C ARG A 228 21.61 5.59 -0.42
N GLY A 229 20.84 5.01 -1.35
CA GLY A 229 20.43 5.71 -2.57
C GLY A 229 19.54 6.92 -2.27
N GLU A 230 18.53 6.71 -1.42
CA GLU A 230 17.58 7.74 -0.98
C GLU A 230 18.29 8.86 -0.19
N TYR A 231 19.25 8.52 0.68
CA TYR A 231 20.08 9.50 1.39
C TYR A 231 20.84 10.44 0.45
N GLU A 232 21.53 9.90 -0.57
CA GLU A 232 22.33 10.71 -1.50
C GLU A 232 21.45 11.64 -2.34
N LEU A 233 20.25 11.18 -2.73
CA LEU A 233 19.26 12.00 -3.44
C LEU A 233 18.73 13.13 -2.55
N LEU A 234 18.23 12.80 -1.35
CA LEU A 234 17.64 13.75 -0.42
C LEU A 234 18.66 14.81 0.04
N LYS A 235 19.91 14.39 0.28
CA LYS A 235 21.02 15.29 0.64
C LYS A 235 21.34 16.26 -0.48
N ALA A 236 21.25 15.82 -1.73
CA ALA A 236 21.46 16.64 -2.92
C ALA A 236 20.21 17.44 -3.34
N TYR A 237 19.14 17.44 -2.53
CA TYR A 237 17.85 18.07 -2.85
C TYR A 237 17.24 17.57 -4.17
N LYS A 238 17.45 16.30 -4.50
CA LYS A 238 16.89 15.66 -5.69
C LYS A 238 15.69 14.82 -5.30
N ASP A 239 14.58 15.04 -6.01
CA ASP A 239 13.38 14.21 -5.93
C ASP A 239 13.48 13.12 -7.00
N ASP A 240 13.24 11.87 -6.64
CA ASP A 240 13.12 10.76 -7.59
C ASP A 240 11.71 10.61 -8.17
N GLY A 241 10.80 11.51 -7.79
CA GLY A 241 9.42 11.58 -8.24
C GLY A 241 8.51 10.58 -7.52
N LYS A 242 8.97 9.94 -6.44
CA LYS A 242 8.20 8.94 -5.70
C LYS A 242 7.66 9.54 -4.40
N LEU A 243 6.38 9.30 -4.16
CA LEU A 243 5.77 9.51 -2.84
C LEU A 243 5.60 8.14 -2.20
N TYR A 244 6.33 7.89 -1.13
CA TYR A 244 6.42 6.56 -0.53
C TYR A 244 5.27 6.24 0.43
N GLY A 245 4.55 7.26 0.88
CA GLY A 245 3.47 7.21 1.88
C GLY A 245 2.08 7.52 1.35
N ILE A 246 1.96 7.90 0.08
CA ILE A 246 0.68 8.33 -0.54
C ILE A 246 0.19 7.35 -1.61
N VAL A 247 0.97 6.33 -1.99
CA VAL A 247 0.59 5.41 -3.07
C VAL A 247 0.37 3.99 -2.54
N ASN A 248 -0.84 3.51 -2.80
CA ASN A 248 -1.31 2.13 -2.64
C ASN A 248 -0.33 1.15 -3.34
N GLU A 249 -0.02 0.00 -2.72
CA GLU A 249 0.94 -1.02 -3.21
C GLU A 249 0.60 -1.66 -4.57
N SER A 250 -0.42 -1.17 -5.29
CA SER A 250 -0.65 -1.50 -6.69
C SER A 250 0.53 -1.13 -7.61
N ASP A 251 1.50 -0.33 -7.15
CA ASP A 251 2.66 0.12 -7.92
C ASP A 251 3.99 -0.65 -7.67
N VAL A 252 3.99 -1.72 -6.88
CA VAL A 252 5.21 -2.53 -6.62
C VAL A 252 5.68 -3.32 -7.87
N LYS A 253 4.92 -3.30 -8.98
CA LYS A 253 5.39 -3.78 -10.29
C LYS A 253 6.05 -2.69 -11.16
N GLY A 254 5.96 -1.41 -10.76
CA GLY A 254 6.63 -0.28 -11.41
C GLY A 254 8.05 0.00 -10.90
N THR A 255 8.51 -0.69 -9.86
CA THR A 255 9.80 -0.51 -9.19
C THR A 255 11.05 -0.92 -10.00
N LEU A 256 10.90 -1.15 -11.31
CA LEU A 256 11.99 -1.30 -12.28
C LEU A 256 11.90 -0.28 -13.44
N ALA A 257 11.33 0.91 -13.23
CA ALA A 257 11.55 2.02 -14.13
C ALA A 257 12.99 2.53 -13.96
N LEU A 258 13.86 2.06 -14.85
CA LEU A 258 15.24 2.51 -15.07
C LEU A 258 15.31 4.05 -15.17
N PRO A 259 16.42 4.67 -14.72
CA PRO A 259 16.62 6.09 -14.91
C PRO A 259 16.90 6.38 -16.39
N GLY A 260 16.16 7.32 -16.96
CA GLY A 260 16.47 7.95 -18.24
C GLY A 260 15.37 7.78 -19.28
N HIS A 261 14.57 8.83 -19.45
CA HIS A 261 14.18 9.32 -20.77
C HIS A 261 13.96 10.83 -20.64
N GLU A 262 14.89 11.58 -21.23
CA GLU A 262 14.65 12.94 -21.74
C GLU A 262 13.55 12.91 -22.82
#